data_AF-A0A967WRB5-F1
#
_entry.id   AF-A0A967WRB5-F1
#
_cell.length_a   1.000
_cell.length_b   1.000
_cell.length_c   1.000
_cell.angle_alpha   90.00
_cell.angle_beta   90.00
_cell.angle_gamma   90.00
#
_symmetry.space_group_name_H-M   'P 1'
#
loop_
_entity.id
_entity.type
_entity.pdbx_description
1 polymer ?
#
loop_
_entity_poly.entity_id
_entity_poly.type
_entity_poly.pdbx_seq_one_letter_code
_entity_poly.pdbx_strand_id
1 'polypeptide(L)'
;MSTGNLTSAAGRSQDQEAARDASPLQSGSLGAIVGNYKSVTTRRINRMRGTPGIRFWQRNYWEHIIRNDRSLNRIREYIDNNPARWPEDQLHPQAPPNPFNQWLS
;
A
#
# COMPACT_ATOMS: atom_id res chain seq x y z
N MET A 1 0.17 60.31 -17.45
CA MET A 1 0.07 59.78 -16.06
C MET A 1 -0.32 58.32 -16.16
N SER A 2 0.62 57.43 -15.83
CA SER A 2 0.52 55.98 -15.96
C SER A 2 -0.10 55.39 -14.71
N THR A 3 -1.07 54.49 -14.83
CA THR A 3 -1.43 53.56 -13.75
C THR A 3 -1.57 52.17 -14.35
N GLY A 4 -0.68 51.27 -13.90
CA GLY A 4 -0.62 49.88 -14.32
C GLY A 4 -1.69 49.04 -13.63
N ASN A 5 -2.11 47.98 -14.31
CA ASN A 5 -2.98 46.96 -13.75
C ASN A 5 -2.11 45.76 -13.33
N LEU A 6 -2.05 45.50 -12.02
CA LEU A 6 -1.39 44.33 -11.44
C LEU A 6 -2.41 43.20 -11.32
N THR A 7 -2.35 42.22 -12.22
CA THR A 7 -3.09 40.96 -12.07
C THR A 7 -2.38 40.10 -11.04
N SER A 8 -2.96 40.01 -9.84
CA SER A 8 -2.55 39.11 -8.76
C SER A 8 -2.75 37.65 -9.19
N ALA A 9 -1.67 36.88 -9.15
CA ALA A 9 -1.68 35.45 -9.36
C ALA A 9 -2.40 34.77 -8.19
N ALA A 10 -3.62 34.26 -8.45
CA ALA A 10 -4.33 33.41 -7.51
C ALA A 10 -3.50 32.13 -7.24
N GLY A 11 -3.15 31.94 -5.96
CA GLY A 11 -2.43 30.78 -5.48
C GLY A 11 -3.18 29.48 -5.76
N ARG A 12 -2.48 28.49 -6.33
CA ARG A 12 -2.96 27.11 -6.44
C ARG A 12 -3.06 26.50 -5.05
N SER A 13 -4.29 26.21 -4.61
CA SER A 13 -4.55 25.42 -3.41
C SER A 13 -3.98 24.02 -3.56
N GLN A 14 -3.22 23.57 -2.56
CA GLN A 14 -2.57 22.25 -2.50
C GLN A 14 -3.57 21.08 -2.65
N ASP A 15 -4.86 21.33 -2.42
CA ASP A 15 -5.95 20.36 -2.57
C ASP A 15 -6.21 19.95 -4.04
N GLN A 16 -5.85 20.79 -5.02
CA GLN A 16 -6.02 20.47 -6.44
C GLN A 16 -4.90 19.59 -7.02
N GLU A 17 -3.75 19.49 -6.35
CA GLU A 17 -2.60 18.69 -6.81
C GLU A 17 -2.84 17.19 -6.56
N ALA A 18 -3.43 16.84 -5.42
CA ALA A 18 -3.67 15.44 -5.02
C ALA A 18 -4.69 14.71 -5.91
N ALA A 19 -5.60 15.43 -6.56
CA ALA A 19 -6.62 14.85 -7.43
C ALA A 19 -6.11 14.50 -8.83
N ARG A 20 -4.95 15.02 -9.25
CA ARG A 20 -4.43 14.84 -10.63
C ARG A 20 -3.76 13.50 -10.86
N ASP A 21 -3.35 12.81 -9.79
CA ASP A 21 -2.65 11.52 -9.88
C ASP A 21 -3.59 10.31 -9.74
N ALA A 22 -4.88 10.56 -9.52
CA ALA A 22 -5.90 9.52 -9.36
C ALA A 22 -6.52 9.12 -10.70
N SER A 23 -5.67 8.83 -11.70
CA SER A 23 -6.18 8.09 -12.86
C SER A 23 -6.75 6.76 -12.35
N PRO A 24 -8.02 6.43 -12.67
CA PRO A 24 -8.61 5.15 -12.27
C PRO A 24 -7.65 4.03 -12.65
N LEU A 25 -7.37 3.12 -11.70
CA LEU A 25 -6.52 1.96 -12.00
C LEU A 25 -7.07 1.28 -13.26
N GLN A 26 -6.18 1.04 -14.22
CA GLN A 26 -6.57 0.40 -15.46
C GLN A 26 -7.25 -0.94 -15.15
N SER A 27 -8.45 -1.13 -15.69
CA SER A 27 -9.18 -2.38 -15.53
C SER A 27 -8.33 -3.57 -16.01
N GLY A 28 -8.24 -4.62 -15.21
CA GLY A 28 -7.40 -5.79 -15.47
C GLY A 28 -5.92 -5.65 -15.07
N SER A 29 -5.47 -4.47 -14.62
CA SER A 29 -4.13 -4.33 -14.04
C SER A 29 -3.99 -5.10 -12.72
N LEU A 30 -2.77 -5.50 -12.38
CA LEU A 30 -2.48 -6.16 -11.10
C LEU A 30 -2.91 -5.27 -9.91
N GLY A 31 -2.66 -3.97 -9.99
CA GLY A 31 -3.10 -3.00 -8.99
C GLY A 31 -4.62 -2.96 -8.81
N ALA A 32 -5.39 -3.02 -9.90
CA ALA A 32 -6.85 -3.07 -9.84
C ALA A 32 -7.36 -4.36 -9.16
N ILE A 33 -6.75 -5.51 -9.49
CA ILE A 33 -7.11 -6.81 -8.92
C ILE A 33 -6.79 -6.86 -7.42
N VAL A 34 -5.57 -6.48 -7.02
CA VAL A 34 -5.15 -6.46 -5.61
C VAL A 34 -5.97 -5.43 -4.82
N GLY A 35 -6.25 -4.27 -5.42
CA GLY A 35 -7.09 -3.23 -4.82
C GLY A 35 -8.50 -3.74 -4.54
N ASN A 36 -9.13 -4.41 -5.52
CA ASN A 36 -10.44 -5.02 -5.33
C ASN A 36 -10.42 -6.09 -4.23
N TYR A 37 -9.45 -7.00 -4.27
CA TYR A 37 -9.29 -8.06 -3.27
C TYR A 37 -9.15 -7.49 -1.85
N LYS A 38 -8.24 -6.53 -1.65
CA LYS A 38 -8.05 -5.86 -0.35
C LYS A 38 -9.31 -5.14 0.12
N SER A 39 -10.03 -4.50 -0.81
CA SER A 39 -11.25 -3.76 -0.52
C SER A 39 -12.39 -4.67 -0.06
N VAL A 40 -12.66 -5.77 -0.79
CA VAL A 40 -13.72 -6.73 -0.47
C VAL A 40 -13.44 -7.42 0.87
N THR A 41 -12.21 -7.91 1.07
CA THR A 41 -11.80 -8.60 2.30
C THR A 41 -11.85 -7.66 3.51
N THR A 42 -11.40 -6.42 3.40
CA THR A 42 -11.47 -5.43 4.50
C THR A 42 -12.90 -5.20 4.96
N ARG A 43 -13.85 -5.00 4.02
CA ARG A 43 -15.26 -4.80 4.37
C ARG A 43 -15.84 -6.02 5.09
N ARG A 44 -15.53 -7.23 4.61
CA ARG A 44 -15.99 -8.47 5.23
C ARG A 44 -15.43 -8.63 6.65
N ILE A 45 -14.13 -8.43 6.83
CA ILE A 45 -13.46 -8.57 8.13
C ILE A 45 -13.99 -7.53 9.12
N ASN A 46 -14.10 -6.27 8.71
CA ASN A 46 -14.61 -5.20 9.57
C ASN A 46 -16.07 -5.44 9.98
N ARG A 47 -16.91 -6.02 9.10
CA ARG A 47 -18.26 -6.44 9.47
C ARG A 47 -18.25 -7.55 10.52
N MET A 48 -17.41 -8.57 10.34
CA MET A 48 -17.31 -9.70 11.28
C MET A 48 -16.75 -9.27 12.65
N ARG A 49 -15.85 -8.29 12.68
CA ARG A 49 -15.21 -7.79 13.91
C ARG A 49 -15.96 -6.63 14.56
N GLY A 50 -16.99 -6.07 13.91
CA GLY A 50 -17.64 -4.84 14.39
C GLY A 50 -16.76 -3.60 14.35
N THR A 51 -15.76 -3.56 13.46
CA THR A 51 -14.75 -2.50 13.34
C THR A 51 -14.81 -1.76 12.00
N PRO A 52 -15.95 -1.16 11.61
CA PRO A 52 -16.07 -0.44 10.34
C PRO A 52 -15.03 0.68 10.24
N GLY A 53 -14.47 0.87 9.05
CA GLY A 53 -13.48 1.94 8.79
C GLY A 53 -12.05 1.65 9.28
N ILE A 54 -11.82 0.63 10.11
CA ILE A 54 -10.47 0.28 10.55
C ILE A 54 -9.65 -0.30 9.40
N ARG A 55 -8.42 0.20 9.23
CA ARG A 55 -7.47 -0.31 8.24
C ARG A 55 -7.04 -1.73 8.65
N PHE A 56 -7.27 -2.68 7.76
CA PHE A 56 -6.86 -4.07 7.98
C PHE A 56 -5.52 -4.40 7.30
N TRP A 57 -5.32 -3.95 6.06
CA TRP A 57 -4.10 -4.25 5.30
C TRP A 57 -3.00 -3.23 5.53
N GLN A 58 -1.75 -3.69 5.51
CA GLN A 58 -0.58 -2.83 5.29
C GLN A 58 -0.69 -2.12 3.93
N ARG A 59 -0.18 -0.88 3.89
CA ARG A 59 -0.09 -0.08 2.66
C ARG A 59 0.83 -0.76 1.63
N ASN A 60 0.49 -0.60 0.35
CA ASN A 60 1.19 -1.19 -0.79
C ASN A 60 1.17 -2.73 -0.78
N TYR A 61 1.80 -3.33 -1.77
CA TYR A 61 2.01 -4.77 -1.89
C TYR A 61 3.33 -5.01 -2.64
N TRP A 62 3.92 -6.18 -2.46
CA TRP A 62 5.14 -6.57 -3.16
C TRP A 62 4.77 -7.31 -4.44
N GLU A 63 5.44 -6.97 -5.55
CA GLU A 63 5.27 -7.62 -6.84
C GLU A 63 6.65 -7.90 -7.47
N HIS A 64 6.78 -9.05 -8.12
CA HIS A 64 8.00 -9.45 -8.81
C HIS A 64 7.68 -10.33 -10.01
N ILE A 65 8.27 -10.02 -11.15
CA ILE A 65 8.10 -10.80 -12.39
C ILE A 65 9.06 -11.99 -12.35
N ILE A 66 8.49 -13.20 -12.33
CA ILE A 66 9.25 -14.46 -12.42
C ILE A 66 9.65 -14.67 -13.89
N ARG A 67 10.96 -14.73 -14.16
CA ARG A 67 11.50 -14.79 -15.54
C ARG A 67 12.19 -16.11 -15.88
N ASN A 68 12.37 -16.99 -14.90
CA ASN A 68 13.01 -18.30 -15.09
C ASN A 68 12.69 -19.26 -13.93
N ASP A 69 12.92 -20.55 -14.15
CA ASP A 69 12.64 -21.61 -13.17
C ASP A 69 13.43 -21.47 -11.88
N ARG A 70 14.65 -20.92 -11.96
CA ARG A 70 15.47 -20.65 -10.77
C ARG A 70 14.77 -19.63 -9.85
N SER A 71 14.25 -18.54 -10.40
CA SER A 71 13.49 -17.55 -9.62
C SER A 71 12.19 -18.13 -9.08
N LEU A 72 11.49 -18.95 -9.88
CA LEU A 72 10.26 -19.62 -9.46
C LEU A 72 10.50 -20.54 -8.25
N ASN A 73 11.52 -21.39 -8.33
CA ASN A 73 11.82 -22.36 -7.26
C ASN A 73 12.23 -21.66 -5.96
N ARG A 74 13.02 -20.59 -6.05
CA ARG A 74 13.39 -19.77 -4.87
C ARG A 74 12.17 -19.13 -4.20
N ILE A 75 11.23 -18.61 -4.99
CA ILE A 75 10.02 -17.98 -4.43
C ILE A 75 9.12 -19.02 -3.77
N ARG A 76 8.98 -20.21 -4.38
CA ARG A 76 8.24 -21.33 -3.76
C ARG A 76 8.87 -21.75 -2.44
N GLU A 77 10.18 -21.99 -2.44
CA GLU A 77 10.92 -22.33 -1.24
C GLU A 77 10.80 -21.24 -0.15
N TYR A 78 10.81 -19.96 -0.54
CA TYR A 78 10.55 -18.88 0.40
C TYR A 78 9.14 -18.97 1.01
N ILE A 79 8.10 -19.15 0.20
CA ILE A 79 6.71 -19.24 0.67
C ILE A 79 6.55 -20.42 1.64
N ASP A 80 7.10 -21.59 1.30
CA ASP A 80 6.99 -22.80 2.11
C ASP A 80 7.71 -22.67 3.46
N ASN A 81 8.88 -22.02 3.46
CA ASN A 81 9.70 -21.88 4.66
C ASN A 81 9.37 -20.64 5.50
N ASN A 82 8.66 -19.64 4.97
CA ASN A 82 8.38 -18.39 5.68
C ASN A 82 7.62 -18.60 7.00
N PRO A 83 6.61 -19.49 7.12
CA PRO A 83 5.95 -19.76 8.39
C PRO A 83 6.93 -20.19 9.50
N ALA A 84 7.91 -21.02 9.18
CA ALA A 84 8.93 -21.47 10.13
C ALA A 84 9.92 -20.36 10.51
N ARG A 85 10.15 -19.40 9.60
CA ARG A 85 11.05 -18.25 9.82
C ARG A 85 10.38 -17.05 10.49
N TRP A 86 9.06 -17.04 10.61
CA TRP A 86 8.30 -15.93 11.19
C TRP A 86 8.78 -15.47 12.59
N PRO A 87 9.18 -16.35 13.52
CA PRO A 87 9.69 -15.92 14.83
C PRO A 87 10.98 -15.08 14.76
N GLU A 88 11.75 -15.21 13.69
CA GLU A 88 13.01 -14.50 13.45
C GLU A 88 12.80 -13.19 12.67
N ASP A 89 11.58 -12.91 12.22
CA ASP A 89 11.26 -11.76 11.37
C ASP A 89 11.32 -10.44 12.16
N GLN A 90 11.86 -9.40 11.52
CA GLN A 90 12.02 -8.07 12.13
C GLN A 90 10.67 -7.38 12.41
N LEU A 91 9.61 -7.75 11.69
CA LEU A 91 8.24 -7.28 11.88
C LEU A 91 7.43 -8.19 12.81
N HIS A 92 8.03 -9.23 13.37
CA HIS A 92 7.37 -10.08 14.34
C HIS A 92 6.92 -9.25 15.56
N PRO A 93 5.70 -9.45 16.11
CA PRO A 93 5.21 -8.68 17.26
C PRO A 93 6.07 -8.73 18.51
N GLN A 94 6.94 -9.74 18.63
CA GLN A 94 7.86 -9.91 19.76
C GLN A 94 9.33 -9.62 19.39
N ALA A 95 9.60 -9.15 18.16
CA ALA A 95 10.96 -8.77 17.78
C ALA A 95 11.42 -7.57 18.60
N PRO A 96 12.72 -7.47 18.96
CA PRO A 96 13.28 -6.28 19.57
C PRO A 96 12.97 -5.02 18.75
N PRO A 97 12.80 -3.84 19.39
CA PRO A 97 12.57 -2.59 18.68
C PRO A 97 13.64 -2.34 17.61
N ASN A 98 13.20 -2.13 16.38
CA ASN A 98 14.03 -1.88 15.21
C ASN A 98 13.33 -0.88 14.28
N PRO A 99 14.03 -0.27 13.31
CA PRO A 99 13.44 0.76 12.43
C PRO A 99 12.18 0.32 11.66
N PHE A 100 11.93 -0.97 11.55
CA PHE A 100 10.82 -1.54 10.79
C PHE A 100 9.58 -1.83 11.65
N ASN A 101 9.73 -2.12 12.95
CA ASN A 101 8.61 -2.41 13.86
C ASN A 101 8.23 -1.27 14.82
N GLN A 102 8.91 -0.12 14.75
CA GLN A 102 8.62 1.06 15.59
C GLN A 102 7.19 1.62 15.44
N TRP A 103 6.52 1.39 14.31
CA TRP A 103 5.17 1.88 14.01
C TRP A 103 4.04 1.10 14.71
N LEU A 104 4.37 0.05 15.45
CA LEU A 104 3.43 -0.82 16.16
C LEU A 104 3.30 -0.47 17.66
N SER A 105 3.97 0.59 18.11
CA SER A 105 4.01 1.06 19.52
C SER A 105 2.90 2.06 19.85
#